data_AF-F0HLC0-F1
#
_entry.id   AF-F0HLC0-F1
#
_cell.length_a   1.000
_cell.length_b   1.000
_cell.length_c   1.000
_cell.angle_alpha   90.00
_cell.angle_beta   90.00
_cell.angle_gamma   90.00
#
_symmetry.space_group_name_H-M   'P 1'
#
loop_
_entity.id
_entity.type
_entity.pdbx_description
1 polymer ?
#
loop_
_entity_poly.entity_id
_entity_poly.type
_entity_poly.pdbx_seq_one_letter_code
_entity_poly.pdbx_strand_id
1 'polypeptide(L)'
;MTLAHYVLMNKNTPVLSFDYDLDDHKAVRIREVFAPEAAPFGLVDRRSDLSKAELNYWWRHRAIPSSRAQIKRLLENLQLESTLVLAEKSFGLSLSDRYWLNDEDDPTSWDAVNFFDNDFSDDLGFLTLGQDLAGSSPDAPDYRTVNLSSPNSTLGGDLLKKWKIVNGERVLLKSGVGFVNQEPYNEVAATALHRRLMEPGEFTPYTLFEDGRRVYSACPNLLGPDEELVAAWDAIRNVKQPNNLSGLRFYVKRLEDLGLDADATM
;
A
#
# COMPACT_ATOMS: atom_id res chain seq x y z
N MET A 1 -11.44 17.76 18.63
CA MET A 1 -10.92 16.39 18.78
C MET A 1 -12.08 15.43 18.65
N THR A 2 -12.37 15.09 17.41
CA THR A 2 -13.32 14.03 17.09
C THR A 2 -12.59 12.70 17.25
N LEU A 3 -12.97 11.92 18.26
CA LEU A 3 -12.36 10.62 18.51
C LEU A 3 -13.17 9.51 17.84
N ALA A 4 -12.45 8.57 17.22
CA ALA A 4 -12.97 7.28 16.79
C ALA A 4 -12.31 6.16 17.58
N HIS A 5 -12.99 5.02 17.67
CA HIS A 5 -12.51 3.83 18.35
C HIS A 5 -12.31 2.73 17.32
N TYR A 6 -11.04 2.39 17.06
CA TYR A 6 -10.69 1.39 16.06
C TYR A 6 -10.05 0.17 16.68
N VAL A 7 -10.31 -0.98 16.04
CA VAL A 7 -9.51 -2.19 16.18
C VAL A 7 -8.67 -2.37 14.91
N LEU A 8 -7.35 -2.48 15.08
CA LEU A 8 -6.49 -2.97 14.01
C LEU A 8 -6.72 -4.47 13.86
N MET A 9 -7.09 -4.88 12.67
CA MET A 9 -7.43 -6.26 12.31
C MET A 9 -6.39 -6.81 11.33
N ASN A 10 -6.09 -8.09 11.41
CA ASN A 10 -5.42 -8.89 10.37
C ASN A 10 -6.43 -9.93 9.87
N LYS A 11 -7.03 -9.70 8.70
CA LYS A 11 -8.27 -10.38 8.29
C LYS A 11 -9.32 -10.35 9.41
N ASN A 12 -9.62 -11.50 10.01
CA ASN A 12 -10.60 -11.69 11.06
C ASN A 12 -9.98 -11.73 12.47
N THR A 13 -8.65 -11.61 12.58
CA THR A 13 -7.93 -11.63 13.86
C THR A 13 -7.78 -10.19 14.39
N PRO A 14 -8.38 -9.85 15.54
CA PRO A 14 -8.11 -8.56 16.18
C PRO A 14 -6.68 -8.54 16.73
N VAL A 15 -5.94 -7.48 16.40
CA VAL A 15 -4.53 -7.30 16.81
C VAL A 15 -4.46 -6.44 18.06
N LEU A 16 -4.99 -5.22 18.00
CA LEU A 16 -5.01 -4.25 19.09
C LEU A 16 -6.13 -3.22 18.89
N SER A 17 -6.64 -2.64 19.97
CA SER A 17 -7.62 -1.55 19.94
C SER A 17 -6.98 -0.22 20.36
N PHE A 18 -7.44 0.89 19.77
CA PHE A 18 -6.87 2.21 20.01
C PHE A 18 -7.87 3.35 19.77
N ASP A 19 -7.67 4.46 20.48
CA ASP A 19 -8.35 5.72 20.22
C ASP A 19 -7.62 6.44 19.08
N TYR A 20 -8.39 6.96 18.13
CA TYR A 20 -7.91 7.68 16.96
C TYR A 20 -8.46 9.09 16.94
N ASP A 21 -7.60 10.07 16.72
CA ASP A 21 -7.99 11.45 16.51
C ASP A 21 -8.16 11.70 15.01
N LEU A 22 -9.41 11.92 14.60
CA LEU A 22 -9.77 12.19 13.20
C LEU A 22 -9.31 13.57 12.72
N ASP A 23 -9.11 14.53 13.63
CA ASP A 23 -8.67 15.87 13.25
C ASP A 23 -7.14 15.86 12.95
N ASP A 24 -6.38 15.05 13.68
CA ASP A 24 -4.92 14.93 13.55
C ASP A 24 -4.45 13.70 12.75
N HIS A 25 -5.40 12.88 12.28
CA HIS A 25 -5.19 11.60 11.60
C HIS A 25 -4.15 10.69 12.28
N LYS A 26 -4.29 10.48 13.60
CA LYS A 26 -3.33 9.66 14.37
C LYS A 26 -3.97 8.92 15.55
N ALA A 27 -3.44 7.74 15.84
CA ALA A 27 -3.71 7.05 17.09
C ALA A 27 -3.18 7.88 18.28
N VAL A 28 -4.00 8.06 19.31
CA VAL A 28 -3.66 8.84 20.52
C VAL A 28 -3.45 7.99 21.76
N ARG A 29 -4.10 6.82 21.83
CA ARG A 29 -3.97 5.86 22.94
C ARG A 29 -4.21 4.42 22.44
N ILE A 30 -3.30 3.50 22.73
CA ILE A 30 -3.58 2.05 22.61
C ILE A 30 -4.35 1.64 23.88
N ARG A 31 -5.49 0.97 23.71
CA ARG A 31 -6.36 0.56 24.82
C ARG A 31 -6.09 -0.88 25.24
N GLU A 32 -6.03 -1.79 24.28
CA GLU A 32 -5.80 -3.21 24.52
C GLU A 32 -5.01 -3.85 23.37
N VAL A 33 -4.22 -4.87 23.68
CA VAL A 33 -3.47 -5.68 22.71
C VAL A 33 -3.95 -7.12 22.84
N PHE A 34 -4.44 -7.69 21.74
CA PHE A 34 -5.09 -9.01 21.73
C PHE A 34 -4.17 -10.10 21.17
N ALA A 35 -3.59 -9.85 19.98
CA ALA A 35 -2.77 -10.82 19.24
C ALA A 35 -1.55 -10.12 18.63
N PRO A 36 -0.51 -9.79 19.42
CA PRO A 36 0.66 -9.05 18.94
C PRO A 36 1.44 -9.81 17.84
N GLU A 37 1.40 -11.13 17.84
CA GLU A 37 2.00 -11.99 16.81
C GLU A 37 1.32 -11.86 15.44
N ALA A 38 0.07 -11.38 15.40
CA ALA A 38 -0.66 -11.11 14.18
C ALA A 38 -0.51 -9.65 13.72
N ALA A 39 0.29 -8.83 14.41
CA ALA A 39 0.53 -7.44 14.02
C ALA A 39 1.39 -7.33 12.76
N PRO A 40 1.25 -6.24 11.97
CA PRO A 40 2.15 -6.01 10.85
C PRO A 40 3.59 -6.01 11.32
N PHE A 41 4.45 -6.70 10.58
CA PHE A 41 5.86 -6.92 10.94
C PHE A 41 6.57 -5.62 11.38
N GLY A 42 6.29 -4.52 10.67
CA GLY A 42 6.86 -3.21 10.96
C GLY A 42 6.39 -2.56 12.27
N LEU A 43 5.29 -2.96 12.94
CA LEU A 43 4.81 -2.27 14.15
C LEU A 43 5.65 -2.53 15.40
N VAL A 44 6.48 -3.56 15.37
CA VAL A 44 7.22 -4.02 16.54
C VAL A 44 8.49 -3.17 16.67
N ASP A 45 8.66 -2.49 17.81
CA ASP A 45 9.80 -1.62 18.05
C ASP A 45 11.10 -2.41 18.36
N ARG A 46 12.21 -1.70 18.64
CA ARG A 46 13.51 -2.35 18.92
C ARG A 46 13.51 -3.27 20.15
N ARG A 47 12.51 -3.13 21.03
CA ARG A 47 12.33 -3.90 22.28
C ARG A 47 11.30 -5.01 22.14
N SER A 48 10.75 -5.20 20.94
CA SER A 48 9.65 -6.09 20.67
C SER A 48 8.30 -5.63 21.24
N ASP A 49 8.16 -4.33 21.52
CA ASP A 49 6.93 -3.76 22.05
C ASP A 49 6.11 -3.07 20.95
N LEU A 50 4.78 -3.18 21.04
CA LEU A 50 3.86 -2.39 20.24
C LEU A 50 3.71 -1.01 20.86
N SER A 51 4.03 0.03 20.08
CA SER A 51 3.92 1.41 20.54
C SER A 51 3.02 2.25 19.64
N LYS A 52 2.42 3.29 20.22
CA LYS A 52 1.67 4.30 19.48
C LYS A 52 2.52 4.98 18.40
N ALA A 53 3.81 5.14 18.63
CA ALA A 53 4.71 5.76 17.67
C ALA A 53 4.86 4.88 16.41
N GLU A 54 5.04 3.57 16.61
CA GLU A 54 5.17 2.60 15.52
C GLU A 54 3.84 2.39 14.78
N LEU A 55 2.71 2.32 15.49
CA LEU A 55 1.37 2.28 14.87
C LEU A 55 1.14 3.48 13.95
N ASN A 56 1.45 4.68 14.44
CA ASN A 56 1.30 5.91 13.65
C ASN A 56 2.33 6.01 12.51
N TYR A 57 3.54 5.47 12.69
CA TYR A 57 4.52 5.39 11.61
C TYR A 57 3.98 4.50 10.50
N TRP A 58 3.60 3.27 10.83
CA TRP A 58 3.04 2.31 9.87
C TRP A 58 1.83 2.89 9.16
N TRP A 59 0.86 3.44 9.89
CA TRP A 59 -0.35 4.03 9.32
C TRP A 59 -0.04 5.11 8.26
N ARG A 60 0.87 6.03 8.58
CA ARG A 60 1.25 7.11 7.66
C ARG A 60 1.94 6.62 6.39
N HIS A 61 2.74 5.56 6.50
CA HIS A 61 3.50 5.03 5.36
C HIS A 61 2.67 4.13 4.44
N ARG A 62 1.45 3.73 4.86
CA ARG A 62 0.47 3.07 3.98
C ARG A 62 -0.18 4.05 3.01
N ALA A 63 -0.45 5.27 3.46
CA ALA A 63 -1.15 6.26 2.64
C ALA A 63 -0.32 6.69 1.43
N ILE A 64 -1.00 7.25 0.43
CA ILE A 64 -0.33 7.85 -0.73
C ILE A 64 0.66 8.93 -0.25
N PRO A 65 1.95 8.88 -0.67
CA PRO A 65 2.92 9.90 -0.29
C PRO A 65 2.53 11.29 -0.78
N SER A 66 2.71 12.31 0.06
CA SER A 66 2.47 13.71 -0.31
C SER A 66 3.45 14.23 -1.38
N SER A 67 4.57 13.53 -1.58
CA SER A 67 5.55 13.76 -2.64
C SER A 67 5.12 13.26 -4.02
N ARG A 68 4.13 12.34 -4.09
CA ARG A 68 3.68 11.80 -5.37
C ARG A 68 3.13 12.93 -6.23
N ALA A 69 3.57 12.95 -7.50
CA ALA A 69 3.07 13.93 -8.45
C ALA A 69 1.54 13.96 -8.46
N GLN A 70 0.95 15.16 -8.54
CA GLN A 70 -0.48 15.42 -8.64
C GLN A 70 -1.32 15.25 -7.37
N ILE A 71 -0.77 14.69 -6.27
CA ILE A 71 -1.54 14.44 -5.05
C ILE A 71 -2.10 15.72 -4.42
N LYS A 72 -1.34 16.82 -4.45
CA LYS A 72 -1.80 18.12 -3.94
C LYS A 72 -3.07 18.60 -4.63
N ARG A 73 -3.10 18.53 -5.97
CA ARG A 73 -4.27 18.91 -6.76
C ARG A 73 -5.46 17.99 -6.48
N LEU A 74 -5.20 16.69 -6.37
CA LEU A 74 -6.23 15.71 -6.04
C LEU A 74 -6.93 16.05 -4.73
N LEU A 75 -6.14 16.33 -3.68
CA LEU A 75 -6.65 16.73 -2.37
C LEU A 75 -7.46 18.04 -2.45
N GLU A 76 -6.97 19.05 -3.18
CA GLU A 76 -7.69 20.31 -3.39
C GLU A 76 -9.04 20.10 -4.09
N ASN A 77 -9.08 19.28 -5.15
CA ASN A 77 -10.31 19.01 -5.90
C ASN A 77 -11.31 18.17 -5.10
N LEU A 78 -10.84 17.23 -4.26
CA LEU A 78 -11.67 16.44 -3.36
C LEU A 78 -12.02 17.16 -2.06
N GLN A 79 -11.46 18.36 -1.83
CA GLN A 79 -11.59 19.12 -0.58
C GLN A 79 -11.13 18.31 0.65
N LEU A 80 -10.03 17.59 0.50
CA LEU A 80 -9.42 16.78 1.57
C LEU A 80 -8.14 17.44 2.06
N GLU A 81 -7.88 17.34 3.36
CA GLU A 81 -6.66 17.91 3.97
C GLU A 81 -5.45 16.96 3.90
N SER A 82 -5.70 15.66 3.77
CA SER A 82 -4.67 14.63 3.85
C SER A 82 -5.03 13.39 3.02
N THR A 83 -4.00 12.68 2.54
CA THR A 83 -4.17 11.35 1.94
C THR A 83 -4.60 10.30 2.96
N LEU A 84 -4.41 10.55 4.25
CA LEU A 84 -4.90 9.67 5.32
C LEU A 84 -6.42 9.60 5.35
N VAL A 85 -7.12 10.68 4.97
CA VAL A 85 -8.59 10.68 4.84
C VAL A 85 -9.05 9.65 3.80
N LEU A 86 -8.30 9.46 2.72
CA LEU A 86 -8.60 8.44 1.71
C LEU A 86 -8.42 7.03 2.29
N ALA A 87 -7.36 6.82 3.07
CA ALA A 87 -7.09 5.55 3.71
C ALA A 87 -8.19 5.21 4.73
N GLU A 88 -8.60 6.17 5.57
CA GLU A 88 -9.70 6.04 6.54
C GLU A 88 -11.01 5.64 5.85
N LYS A 89 -11.40 6.34 4.79
CA LYS A 89 -12.61 6.02 4.00
C LYS A 89 -12.58 4.62 3.37
N SER A 90 -11.41 4.01 3.27
CA SER A 90 -11.22 2.65 2.74
C SER A 90 -10.82 1.66 3.85
N PHE A 91 -11.06 1.97 5.12
CA PHE A 91 -10.67 1.14 6.27
C PHE A 91 -9.16 0.83 6.36
N GLY A 92 -8.31 1.56 5.63
CA GLY A 92 -6.89 1.25 5.50
C GLY A 92 -6.58 -0.02 4.70
N LEU A 93 -7.56 -0.57 3.99
CA LEU A 93 -7.42 -1.79 3.19
C LEU A 93 -6.49 -1.60 2.01
N SER A 94 -5.72 -2.64 1.73
CA SER A 94 -4.68 -2.66 0.69
C SER A 94 -4.74 -3.96 -0.10
N LEU A 95 -4.06 -3.98 -1.24
CA LEU A 95 -3.70 -5.21 -1.97
C LEU A 95 -2.25 -5.65 -1.72
N SER A 96 -1.55 -4.99 -0.78
CA SER A 96 -0.17 -5.32 -0.39
C SER A 96 -0.09 -6.02 0.97
N ASP A 97 -1.20 -6.20 1.67
CA ASP A 97 -1.29 -6.89 2.96
C ASP A 97 -2.77 -7.07 3.35
N ARG A 98 -3.01 -7.58 4.56
CA ARG A 98 -4.34 -7.99 5.06
C ARG A 98 -4.82 -7.18 6.26
N TYR A 99 -4.20 -6.03 6.49
CA TYR A 99 -4.50 -5.20 7.66
C TYR A 99 -5.53 -4.13 7.35
N TRP A 100 -6.40 -3.88 8.33
CA TRP A 100 -7.44 -2.87 8.21
C TRP A 100 -7.91 -2.37 9.58
N LEU A 101 -8.59 -1.23 9.58
CA LEU A 101 -9.16 -0.60 10.76
C LEU A 101 -10.66 -0.87 10.78
N ASN A 102 -11.14 -1.56 11.81
CA ASN A 102 -12.56 -1.78 12.03
C ASN A 102 -13.08 -0.79 13.07
N ASP A 103 -14.14 -0.06 12.75
CA ASP A 103 -14.78 0.89 13.66
C ASP A 103 -15.60 0.13 14.70
N GLU A 104 -15.40 0.43 15.98
CA GLU A 104 -16.21 -0.18 17.05
C GLU A 104 -17.62 0.37 17.11
N ASP A 105 -17.84 1.60 16.61
CA ASP A 105 -19.15 2.23 16.58
C ASP A 105 -19.98 1.78 15.36
N ASP A 106 -19.33 1.33 14.29
CA ASP A 106 -19.95 0.76 13.08
C ASP A 106 -19.13 -0.44 12.53
N PRO A 107 -19.16 -1.59 13.23
CA PRO A 107 -18.31 -2.71 12.90
C PRO A 107 -18.76 -3.43 11.62
N THR A 108 -17.78 -3.82 10.82
CA THR A 108 -17.97 -4.66 9.62
C THR A 108 -17.11 -5.93 9.68
N SER A 109 -17.12 -6.73 8.61
CA SER A 109 -16.38 -7.99 8.49
C SER A 109 -15.41 -7.94 7.31
N TRP A 110 -14.28 -8.64 7.41
CA TRP A 110 -13.27 -8.73 6.35
C TRP A 110 -13.88 -9.15 5.00
N ASP A 111 -14.71 -10.18 5.01
CA ASP A 111 -15.34 -10.74 3.81
C ASP A 111 -16.18 -9.70 3.06
N ALA A 112 -16.78 -8.75 3.78
CA ALA A 112 -17.63 -7.71 3.20
C ALA A 112 -16.86 -6.54 2.56
N VAL A 113 -15.61 -6.30 2.97
CA VAL A 113 -14.90 -5.06 2.59
C VAL A 113 -13.58 -5.26 1.86
N ASN A 114 -12.96 -6.45 1.94
CA ASN A 114 -11.61 -6.64 1.41
C ASN A 114 -11.52 -6.53 -0.11
N PHE A 115 -10.42 -5.96 -0.63
CA PHE A 115 -10.23 -5.77 -2.07
C PHE A 115 -9.69 -6.99 -2.83
N PHE A 116 -9.32 -8.06 -2.12
CA PHE A 116 -8.89 -9.32 -2.74
C PHE A 116 -10.08 -10.01 -3.41
N ASP A 117 -11.21 -10.06 -2.69
CA ASP A 117 -12.41 -10.79 -3.12
C ASP A 117 -13.52 -9.86 -3.64
N ASN A 118 -13.57 -8.61 -3.15
CA ASN A 118 -14.60 -7.66 -3.55
C ASN A 118 -14.10 -6.72 -4.64
N ASP A 119 -15.00 -6.34 -5.54
CA ASP A 119 -14.71 -5.40 -6.61
C ASP A 119 -14.64 -3.96 -6.09
N PHE A 120 -13.81 -3.15 -6.73
CA PHE A 120 -13.63 -1.74 -6.43
C PHE A 120 -13.71 -0.90 -7.69
N SER A 121 -14.10 0.37 -7.53
CA SER A 121 -14.18 1.32 -8.64
C SER A 121 -12.80 1.77 -9.12
N ASP A 122 -12.66 2.08 -10.41
CA ASP A 122 -11.47 2.72 -10.99
C ASP A 122 -11.43 4.23 -10.71
N ASP A 123 -12.47 4.82 -10.12
CA ASP A 123 -12.62 6.26 -9.90
C ASP A 123 -11.39 6.91 -9.22
N LEU A 124 -11.02 6.44 -8.02
CA LEU A 124 -9.85 6.97 -7.32
C LEU A 124 -8.54 6.62 -8.06
N GLY A 125 -8.49 5.48 -8.74
CA GLY A 125 -7.37 5.09 -9.60
C GLY A 125 -7.14 6.08 -10.74
N PHE A 126 -8.21 6.46 -11.43
CA PHE A 126 -8.20 7.44 -12.52
C PHE A 126 -7.64 8.78 -12.06
N LEU A 127 -8.10 9.25 -10.89
CA LEU A 127 -7.66 10.50 -10.29
C LEU A 127 -6.22 10.46 -9.78
N THR A 128 -5.81 9.40 -9.08
CA THR A 128 -4.45 9.25 -8.52
C THR A 128 -3.38 9.04 -9.58
N LEU A 129 -3.75 8.48 -10.73
CA LEU A 129 -2.88 8.38 -11.89
C LEU A 129 -2.82 9.68 -12.71
N GLY A 130 -3.76 10.60 -12.47
CA GLY A 130 -3.83 11.88 -13.15
C GLY A 130 -4.36 11.83 -14.58
N GLN A 131 -5.20 10.85 -14.88
CA GLN A 131 -5.73 10.67 -16.24
C GLN A 131 -6.64 11.83 -16.66
N ASP A 132 -7.22 12.55 -15.70
CA ASP A 132 -8.00 13.77 -15.91
C ASP A 132 -7.16 14.98 -16.37
N LEU A 133 -5.82 14.90 -16.32
CA LEU A 133 -4.95 15.94 -16.89
C LEU A 133 -4.80 15.87 -18.41
N ALA A 134 -5.09 14.73 -19.04
CA ALA A 134 -4.88 14.54 -20.48
C ALA A 134 -5.95 15.22 -21.35
N GLY A 135 -6.86 16.00 -20.74
CA GLY A 135 -8.02 16.63 -21.37
C GLY A 135 -9.33 16.06 -20.84
N SER A 136 -10.46 16.53 -21.38
CA SER A 136 -11.78 15.96 -21.06
C SER A 136 -11.83 14.49 -21.50
N SER A 137 -11.76 13.57 -20.55
CA SER A 137 -12.08 12.17 -20.76
C SER A 137 -13.57 11.98 -20.48
N PRO A 138 -14.33 11.29 -21.36
CA PRO A 138 -15.70 10.88 -21.04
C PRO A 138 -15.75 9.94 -19.82
N ASP A 139 -14.64 9.28 -19.50
CA ASP A 139 -14.50 8.36 -18.36
C ASP A 139 -14.02 9.07 -17.07
N ALA A 140 -13.86 10.40 -17.09
CA ALA A 140 -13.45 11.14 -15.90
C ALA A 140 -14.60 11.13 -14.86
N PRO A 141 -14.36 10.69 -13.62
CA PRO A 141 -15.39 10.69 -12.58
C PRO A 141 -15.75 12.12 -12.15
N ASP A 142 -17.01 12.33 -11.75
CA ASP A 142 -17.39 13.56 -11.07
C ASP A 142 -16.82 13.56 -9.65
N TYR A 143 -15.96 14.53 -9.36
CA TYR A 143 -15.37 14.73 -8.03
C TYR A 143 -16.40 14.83 -6.89
N ARG A 144 -17.67 15.17 -7.18
CA ARG A 144 -18.75 15.21 -6.19
C ARG A 144 -19.35 13.86 -5.85
N THR A 145 -19.26 12.88 -6.74
CA THR A 145 -19.89 11.56 -6.60
C THR A 145 -18.90 10.40 -6.71
N VAL A 146 -17.60 10.72 -6.79
CA VAL A 146 -16.49 9.77 -6.89
C VAL A 146 -16.53 8.75 -5.75
N ASN A 147 -16.39 7.47 -6.08
CA ASN A 147 -16.16 6.46 -5.06
C ASN A 147 -14.69 6.48 -4.62
N LEU A 148 -14.46 6.85 -3.35
CA LEU A 148 -13.12 6.93 -2.77
C LEU A 148 -12.64 5.62 -2.14
N SER A 149 -13.53 4.63 -1.98
CA SER A 149 -13.17 3.32 -1.42
C SER A 149 -12.53 2.46 -2.50
N SER A 150 -11.20 2.35 -2.46
CA SER A 150 -10.42 1.48 -3.36
C SER A 150 -9.01 1.25 -2.78
N PRO A 151 -8.28 0.21 -3.22
CA PRO A 151 -6.91 -0.03 -2.76
C PRO A 151 -5.92 1.04 -3.24
N ASN A 152 -6.37 2.01 -4.05
CA ASN A 152 -5.56 3.15 -4.47
C ASN A 152 -5.30 4.14 -3.33
N SER A 153 -6.08 4.10 -2.24
CA SER A 153 -5.90 4.97 -1.08
C SER A 153 -4.67 4.61 -0.23
N THR A 154 -4.24 3.34 -0.26
CA THR A 154 -3.06 2.82 0.47
C THR A 154 -1.97 2.30 -0.46
N LEU A 155 -1.79 2.97 -1.60
CA LEU A 155 -0.78 2.60 -2.58
C LEU A 155 0.45 3.48 -2.38
N GLY A 156 1.51 2.97 -1.74
CA GLY A 156 2.76 3.72 -1.44
C GLY A 156 3.67 3.98 -2.65
N GLY A 157 4.76 4.74 -2.49
CA GLY A 157 5.79 5.04 -3.52
C GLY A 157 5.51 6.25 -4.44
N ASP A 158 6.52 6.80 -5.11
CA ASP A 158 6.38 8.11 -5.79
C ASP A 158 5.96 8.06 -7.27
N LEU A 159 6.21 6.96 -7.97
CA LEU A 159 5.74 6.81 -9.35
C LEU A 159 4.21 6.75 -9.38
N LEU A 160 3.63 7.35 -10.43
CA LEU A 160 2.19 7.32 -10.69
C LEU A 160 1.75 5.87 -10.95
N LYS A 161 0.78 5.40 -10.19
CA LYS A 161 0.26 4.03 -10.30
C LYS A 161 -1.16 3.93 -9.78
N LYS A 162 -1.87 2.91 -10.27
CA LYS A 162 -3.21 2.55 -9.80
C LYS A 162 -3.43 1.04 -9.86
N TRP A 163 -4.28 0.54 -8.99
CA TRP A 163 -4.95 -0.74 -9.12
C TRP A 163 -6.19 -0.59 -9.99
N LYS A 164 -6.40 -1.56 -10.88
CA LYS A 164 -7.58 -1.68 -11.75
C LYS A 164 -8.00 -3.15 -11.82
N ILE A 165 -9.29 -3.41 -11.93
CA ILE A 165 -9.81 -4.75 -12.23
C ILE A 165 -9.90 -4.90 -13.75
N VAL A 166 -9.21 -5.90 -14.30
CA VAL A 166 -9.21 -6.22 -15.74
C VAL A 166 -9.61 -7.67 -15.90
N ASN A 167 -10.76 -7.92 -16.54
CA ASN A 167 -11.29 -9.28 -16.73
C ASN A 167 -11.39 -10.11 -15.42
N GLY A 168 -11.70 -9.45 -14.31
CA GLY A 168 -11.78 -10.07 -12.97
C GLY A 168 -10.46 -10.11 -12.20
N GLU A 169 -9.33 -9.80 -12.83
CA GLU A 169 -8.02 -9.79 -12.18
C GLU A 169 -7.65 -8.40 -11.64
N ARG A 170 -7.07 -8.35 -10.43
CA ARG A 170 -6.54 -7.11 -9.85
C ARG A 170 -5.15 -6.87 -10.42
N VAL A 171 -4.98 -5.77 -11.15
CA VAL A 171 -3.76 -5.43 -11.89
C VAL A 171 -3.23 -4.08 -11.41
N LEU A 172 -1.95 -4.03 -11.07
CA LEU A 172 -1.25 -2.79 -10.76
C LEU A 172 -0.70 -2.21 -12.07
N LEU A 173 -1.20 -1.04 -12.43
CA LEU A 173 -0.71 -0.24 -13.55
C LEU A 173 0.25 0.82 -13.03
N LYS A 174 1.43 0.95 -13.66
CA LYS A 174 2.38 2.03 -13.41
C LYS A 174 2.59 2.88 -14.65
N SER A 175 2.54 4.18 -14.46
CA SER A 175 2.85 5.17 -15.49
C SER A 175 4.28 5.67 -15.33
N GLY A 176 4.87 6.09 -16.43
CA GLY A 176 6.06 6.92 -16.42
C GLY A 176 5.76 8.36 -16.06
N VAL A 177 6.82 9.13 -15.86
CA VAL A 177 6.74 10.58 -15.63
C VAL A 177 7.27 11.35 -16.85
N GLY A 178 6.74 12.56 -17.05
CA GLY A 178 7.15 13.42 -18.15
C GLY A 178 6.65 12.96 -19.52
N PHE A 179 7.15 13.62 -20.57
CA PHE A 179 6.67 13.44 -21.95
C PHE A 179 7.04 12.08 -22.56
N VAL A 180 8.17 11.51 -22.14
CA VAL A 180 8.74 10.34 -22.81
C VAL A 180 8.13 9.02 -22.30
N ASN A 181 7.59 9.01 -21.07
CA ASN A 181 6.89 7.86 -20.48
C ASN A 181 7.66 6.53 -20.66
N GLN A 182 8.97 6.54 -20.36
CA GLN A 182 9.87 5.41 -20.63
C GLN A 182 9.79 4.31 -19.58
N GLU A 183 9.43 4.66 -18.34
CA GLU A 183 9.44 3.76 -17.19
C GLU A 183 8.56 2.50 -17.41
N PRO A 184 7.36 2.59 -18.01
CA PRO A 184 6.58 1.41 -18.43
C PRO A 184 7.36 0.43 -19.31
N TYR A 185 8.11 0.95 -20.29
CA TYR A 185 8.89 0.13 -21.21
C TYR A 185 10.14 -0.45 -20.54
N ASN A 186 10.75 0.31 -19.62
CA ASN A 186 11.89 -0.15 -18.83
C ASN A 186 11.51 -1.34 -17.94
N GLU A 187 10.32 -1.36 -17.33
CA GLU A 187 9.82 -2.51 -16.55
C GLU A 187 9.69 -3.77 -17.43
N VAL A 188 9.25 -3.63 -18.68
CA VAL A 188 9.15 -4.75 -19.63
C VAL A 188 10.51 -5.19 -20.14
N ALA A 189 11.44 -4.26 -20.36
CA ALA A 189 12.82 -4.57 -20.70
C ALA A 189 13.53 -5.32 -19.56
N ALA A 190 13.36 -4.87 -18.31
CA ALA A 190 13.86 -5.55 -17.12
C ALA A 190 13.24 -6.94 -16.96
N THR A 191 11.93 -7.08 -17.19
CA THR A 191 11.24 -8.38 -17.24
C THR A 191 11.88 -9.33 -18.26
N ALA A 192 12.24 -8.82 -19.44
CA ALA A 192 12.90 -9.63 -20.46
C ALA A 192 14.32 -10.06 -20.03
N LEU A 193 15.04 -9.24 -19.26
CA LEU A 193 16.32 -9.61 -18.67
C LEU A 193 16.16 -10.65 -17.57
N HIS A 194 15.24 -10.45 -16.61
CA HIS A 194 14.99 -11.40 -15.52
C HIS A 194 14.59 -12.77 -16.05
N ARG A 195 13.74 -12.85 -17.07
CA ARG A 195 13.38 -14.13 -17.74
C ARG A 195 14.57 -14.92 -18.29
N ARG A 196 15.73 -14.28 -18.51
CA ARG A 196 16.95 -14.93 -19.00
C ARG A 196 17.90 -15.33 -17.88
N LEU A 197 17.77 -14.73 -16.70
CA LEU A 197 18.74 -14.83 -15.61
C LEU A 197 18.17 -15.52 -14.36
N MET A 198 16.85 -15.54 -14.21
CA MET A 198 16.15 -15.94 -12.99
C MET A 198 15.11 -17.00 -13.31
N GLU A 199 14.80 -17.83 -12.32
CA GLU A 199 13.76 -18.84 -12.42
C GLU A 199 12.35 -18.20 -12.35
N PRO A 200 11.34 -18.85 -12.95
CA PRO A 200 9.95 -18.40 -12.80
C PRO A 200 9.55 -18.32 -11.33
N GLY A 201 8.99 -17.19 -10.91
CA GLY A 201 8.56 -16.93 -9.53
C GLY A 201 9.52 -16.09 -8.69
N GLU A 202 10.78 -15.93 -9.11
CA GLU A 202 11.77 -15.11 -8.38
C GLU A 202 11.67 -13.61 -8.69
N PHE A 203 10.87 -13.24 -9.70
CA PHE A 203 10.65 -11.85 -10.10
C PHE A 203 9.20 -11.62 -10.52
N THR A 204 8.76 -10.36 -10.42
CA THR A 204 7.46 -9.94 -10.91
C THR A 204 7.53 -9.61 -12.41
N PRO A 205 6.82 -10.34 -13.28
CA PRO A 205 6.77 -9.98 -14.69
C PRO A 205 5.85 -8.78 -14.92
N TYR A 206 6.30 -7.86 -15.77
CA TYR A 206 5.47 -6.77 -16.28
C TYR A 206 5.20 -6.93 -17.77
N THR A 207 4.01 -6.50 -18.19
CA THR A 207 3.61 -6.36 -19.60
C THR A 207 3.22 -4.92 -19.90
N LEU A 208 3.19 -4.54 -21.18
CA LEU A 208 2.58 -3.27 -21.57
C LEU A 208 1.07 -3.39 -21.53
N PHE A 209 0.40 -2.34 -21.08
CA PHE A 209 -1.05 -2.22 -21.06
C PHE A 209 -1.46 -0.85 -21.61
N GLU A 210 -2.38 -0.85 -22.57
CA GLU A 210 -2.91 0.38 -23.16
C GLU A 210 -4.25 0.71 -22.51
N ASP A 211 -4.37 1.90 -21.92
CA ASP A 211 -5.63 2.42 -21.38
C ASP A 211 -5.86 3.81 -21.98
N GLY A 212 -6.85 3.92 -22.87
CA GLY A 212 -7.10 5.12 -23.66
C GLY A 212 -5.93 5.48 -24.58
N ARG A 213 -5.25 6.61 -24.31
CA ARG A 213 -4.11 7.11 -25.13
C ARG A 213 -2.76 6.95 -24.45
N ARG A 214 -2.69 6.22 -23.33
CA ARG A 214 -1.46 6.04 -22.55
C ARG A 214 -1.11 4.57 -22.44
N VAL A 215 0.19 4.34 -22.37
CA VAL A 215 0.79 3.02 -22.14
C VAL A 215 1.33 2.96 -20.73
N TYR A 216 1.01 1.88 -20.04
CA TYR A 216 1.40 1.56 -18.67
C TYR A 216 2.19 0.26 -18.65
N SER A 217 3.01 0.05 -17.62
CA SER A 217 3.43 -1.30 -17.26
C SER A 217 2.38 -1.88 -16.31
N ALA A 218 2.07 -3.16 -16.50
CA ALA A 218 1.05 -3.87 -15.76
C ALA A 218 1.65 -5.12 -15.13
N CYS A 219 1.33 -5.38 -13.87
CA CYS A 219 1.55 -6.68 -13.23
C CYS A 219 0.27 -7.10 -12.48
N PRO A 220 -0.06 -8.41 -12.48
CA PRO A 220 -1.10 -8.93 -11.60
C PRO A 220 -0.78 -8.67 -10.14
N ASN A 221 -1.78 -8.80 -9.27
CA ASN A 221 -1.55 -8.81 -7.83
C ASN A 221 -0.53 -9.90 -7.48
N LEU A 222 0.44 -9.51 -6.66
CA LEU A 222 1.54 -10.38 -6.23
C LEU A 222 1.10 -11.36 -5.17
N LEU A 223 0.10 -10.96 -4.38
CA LEU A 223 -0.25 -11.64 -3.16
C LEU A 223 -1.48 -12.52 -3.36
N GLY A 224 -1.37 -13.75 -2.87
CA GLY A 224 -2.51 -14.58 -2.55
C GLY A 224 -3.28 -14.09 -1.32
N PRO A 225 -4.40 -14.75 -0.99
CA PRO A 225 -5.26 -14.33 0.10
C PRO A 225 -4.57 -14.42 1.47
N ASP A 226 -3.49 -15.19 1.62
CA ASP A 226 -2.80 -15.42 2.90
C ASP A 226 -1.38 -14.85 2.98
N GLU A 227 -1.07 -13.91 2.09
CA GLU A 227 0.27 -13.32 1.97
C GLU A 227 0.25 -11.83 2.29
N GLU A 228 1.42 -11.30 2.63
CA GLU A 228 1.65 -9.87 2.79
C GLU A 228 3.03 -9.50 2.23
N LEU A 229 3.15 -8.27 1.75
CA LEU A 229 4.42 -7.71 1.34
C LEU A 229 5.12 -7.04 2.53
N VAL A 230 6.20 -7.63 3.02
CA VAL A 230 7.10 -7.00 3.99
C VAL A 230 8.24 -6.30 3.25
N ALA A 231 8.31 -4.98 3.34
CA ALA A 231 9.39 -4.23 2.71
C ALA A 231 10.73 -4.47 3.44
N ALA A 232 11.83 -4.52 2.69
CA ALA A 232 13.17 -4.66 3.26
C ALA A 232 13.49 -3.59 4.33
N TRP A 233 12.92 -2.39 4.19
CA TRP A 233 13.05 -1.31 5.17
C TRP A 233 12.47 -1.70 6.54
N ASP A 234 11.31 -2.37 6.58
CA ASP A 234 10.68 -2.80 7.83
C ASP A 234 11.51 -3.86 8.56
N ALA A 235 12.26 -4.69 7.83
CA ALA A 235 13.18 -5.67 8.41
C ALA A 235 14.38 -5.04 9.16
N ILE A 236 14.75 -3.80 8.81
CA ILE A 236 16.01 -3.19 9.26
C ILE A 236 15.83 -1.91 10.07
N ARG A 237 14.73 -1.16 9.90
CA ARG A 237 14.56 0.20 10.47
C ARG A 237 14.63 0.24 12.00
N ASN A 238 14.13 -0.81 12.65
CA ASN A 238 14.08 -0.92 14.10
C ASN A 238 15.32 -1.61 14.69
N VAL A 239 16.35 -1.88 13.89
CA VAL A 239 17.60 -2.48 14.37
C VAL A 239 18.78 -1.58 14.06
N LYS A 240 19.72 -1.48 15.00
CA LYS A 240 20.87 -0.58 14.81
C LYS A 240 21.85 -1.30 13.89
N GLN A 241 22.14 -0.72 12.72
CA GLN A 241 23.15 -1.26 11.83
C GLN A 241 24.52 -1.27 12.53
N PRO A 242 25.19 -2.44 12.63
CA PRO A 242 26.56 -2.52 13.11
C PRO A 242 27.53 -1.77 12.19
N ASN A 243 28.47 -1.01 12.76
CA ASN A 243 29.42 -0.21 11.99
C ASN A 243 30.35 -1.04 11.07
N ASN A 244 30.47 -2.34 11.31
CA ASN A 244 31.29 -3.27 10.53
C ASN A 244 30.55 -3.94 9.37
N LEU A 245 29.25 -3.67 9.18
CA LEU A 245 28.45 -4.25 8.09
C LEU A 245 28.02 -3.19 7.08
N SER A 246 28.11 -3.52 5.79
CA SER A 246 27.46 -2.75 4.73
C SER A 246 25.94 -2.88 4.83
N GLY A 247 25.19 -1.98 4.17
CA GLY A 247 23.72 -2.02 4.18
C GLY A 247 23.15 -3.37 3.70
N LEU A 248 23.68 -3.91 2.60
CA LEU A 248 23.26 -5.22 2.07
C LEU A 248 23.56 -6.36 3.05
N ARG A 249 24.79 -6.43 3.59
CA ARG A 249 25.14 -7.48 4.55
C ARG A 249 24.35 -7.38 5.85
N PHE A 250 24.03 -6.16 6.27
CA PHE A 250 23.14 -5.95 7.41
C PHE A 250 21.73 -6.45 7.11
N TYR A 251 21.17 -6.15 5.93
CA TYR A 251 19.87 -6.65 5.50
C TYR A 251 19.83 -8.19 5.46
N VAL A 252 20.77 -8.84 4.77
CA VAL A 252 20.85 -10.32 4.70
C VAL A 252 20.93 -10.92 6.10
N LYS A 253 21.84 -10.42 6.95
CA LYS A 253 21.96 -10.88 8.33
C LYS A 253 20.66 -10.69 9.12
N ARG A 254 19.89 -9.63 8.85
CA ARG A 254 18.59 -9.41 9.50
C ARG A 254 17.56 -10.42 9.05
N LEU A 255 17.55 -10.83 7.78
CA LEU A 255 16.68 -11.90 7.30
C LEU A 255 17.04 -13.25 7.93
N GLU A 256 18.34 -13.57 8.03
CA GLU A 256 18.82 -14.78 8.73
C GLU A 256 18.39 -14.79 10.21
N ASP A 257 18.53 -13.66 10.91
CA ASP A 257 18.10 -13.52 12.32
C ASP A 257 16.58 -13.72 12.48
N LEU A 258 15.81 -13.53 11.41
CA LEU A 258 14.36 -13.77 11.35
C LEU A 258 14.01 -15.19 10.91
N GLY A 259 15.01 -16.04 10.66
CA GLY A 259 14.84 -17.45 10.31
C GLY A 259 14.72 -17.73 8.81
N LEU A 260 15.03 -16.75 7.94
CA LEU A 260 15.11 -16.97 6.49
C LEU A 260 16.45 -17.61 6.12
N ASP A 261 16.45 -18.39 5.04
CA ASP A 261 17.64 -19.07 4.54
C ASP A 261 18.65 -18.06 3.97
N ALA A 262 19.90 -18.13 4.45
CA ALA A 262 21.02 -17.29 4.04
C ALA A 262 21.30 -17.40 2.52
N ASP A 263 21.23 -18.62 1.98
CA ASP A 263 21.56 -18.87 0.58
C ASP A 263 20.44 -18.41 -0.37
N ALA A 264 19.21 -18.31 0.13
CA ALA A 264 18.06 -17.77 -0.62
C ALA A 264 17.90 -16.25 -0.49
N THR A 265 18.62 -15.62 0.44
CA THR A 265 18.50 -14.17 0.73
C THR A 265 19.64 -13.33 0.15
N MET A 266 20.64 -13.97 -0.46
CA MET A 266 21.77 -13.39 -1.19
C MET A 266 21.58 -13.45 -2.70
#